data_AF-A0A6J7W6H7-F1
#
_entry.id   AF-A0A6J7W6H7-F1
#
_cell.length_a   1.000
_cell.length_b   1.000
_cell.length_c   1.000
_cell.angle_alpha   90.00
_cell.angle_beta   90.00
_cell.angle_gamma   90.00
#
_symmetry.space_group_name_H-M   'P 1'
#
loop_
_entity.id
_entity.type
_entity.pdbx_description
1 polymer ?
#
loop_
_entity_poly.entity_id
_entity_poly.type
_entity_poly.pdbx_seq_one_letter_code
_entity_poly.pdbx_strand_id
1 'polypeptide(L)' 'MLKAPCIEVHLSNPLSREEFRHTSVVSGVVNGTIAGFGAESYALALKAMQNLI' A
#
# COMPACT_ATOMS: atom_id res chain seq x y z
N MET A 1 13.25 -11.69 7.39
CA MET A 1 12.72 -10.34 7.14
C MET A 1 12.95 -10.00 5.68
N LEU A 2 11.95 -9.48 4.97
CA LEU A 2 12.13 -9.01 3.59
C LEU A 2 13.15 -7.88 3.59
N LYS A 3 14.17 -7.98 2.73
CA LYS A 3 15.20 -6.94 2.56
C LYS A 3 14.93 -6.00 1.39
N ALA A 4 14.05 -6.41 0.47
CA ALA A 4 13.67 -5.61 -0.67
C ALA A 4 12.67 -4.51 -0.25
N PRO A 5 12.69 -3.34 -0.88
CA PRO A 5 11.64 -2.35 -0.72
C PRO A 5 10.26 -2.93 -1.07
N CYS A 6 9.25 -2.56 -0.30
CA CYS A 6 7.89 -3.09 -0.43
C CYS A 6 6.87 -1.96 -0.25
N ILE A 7 5.82 -1.98 -1.07
CA ILE A 7 4.69 -1.04 -0.99
C ILE A 7 3.40 -1.87 -0.93
N GLU A 8 2.57 -1.61 0.09
CA GLU A 8 1.24 -2.20 0.21
C GLU A 8 0.25 -1.45 -0.67
N VAL A 9 -0.59 -2.20 -1.40
CA VAL A 9 -1.57 -1.62 -2.34
C VAL A 9 -2.97 -2.10 -2.01
N HIS A 10 -3.91 -1.15 -1.91
CA HIS A 10 -5.34 -1.40 -1.80
C HIS A 10 -6.09 -0.75 -2.98
N LEU A 11 -7.01 -1.51 -3.58
CA LEU A 11 -7.86 -0.99 -4.67
C LEU A 11 -8.85 0.06 -4.14
N SER A 12 -9.58 -0.27 -3.08
CA SER A 12 -10.47 0.65 -2.38
C SER A 12 -9.73 1.38 -1.25
N ASN A 13 -10.35 2.42 -0.67
CA ASN A 13 -9.87 3.03 0.57
C ASN A 13 -10.35 2.19 1.78
N PRO A 14 -9.47 1.50 2.53
CA PRO A 14 -9.88 0.73 3.70
C PRO A 14 -10.50 1.60 4.80
N LEU A 15 -10.09 2.86 4.93
CA LEU A 15 -10.58 3.79 5.94
C LEU A 15 -12.02 4.27 5.67
N SER A 16 -12.53 4.10 4.45
CA SER A 16 -13.93 4.40 4.13
C SER A 16 -14.85 3.18 4.29
N ARG A 17 -14.36 2.11 4.91
CA ARG A 17 -15.04 0.82 5.06
C ARG A 17 -15.16 0.40 6.53
N GLU A 18 -15.52 -0.86 6.76
CA GLU A 18 -15.71 -1.43 8.09
C GLU A 18 -14.44 -1.27 8.96
N GLU A 19 -14.62 -1.01 10.25
CA GLU A 19 -13.55 -0.65 11.20
C GLU A 19 -12.41 -1.67 11.25
N PHE A 20 -12.71 -2.97 11.12
CA PHE A 20 -11.68 -4.01 11.13
C PHE A 20 -10.68 -3.90 9.96
N ARG A 21 -11.00 -3.13 8.91
CA ARG A 21 -10.11 -2.88 7.76
C ARG A 21 -9.19 -1.68 7.96
N HIS A 22 -9.40 -0.90 9.00
CA HIS A 22 -8.58 0.29 9.28
C HIS A 22 -7.19 -0.10 9.81
N THR A 23 -7.07 -1.30 10.36
CA THR A 23 -5.83 -1.87 10.87
C THR A 23 -5.23 -2.85 9.87
N SER A 24 -4.04 -2.54 9.34
CA SER A 24 -3.25 -3.46 8.52
C SER A 24 -2.12 -4.09 9.33
N VAL A 25 -1.96 -5.40 9.20
CA VAL A 25 -0.79 -6.14 9.74
C VAL A 25 0.42 -6.07 8.80
N VAL A 26 0.25 -5.52 7.60
CA VAL A 26 1.30 -5.38 6.59
C VAL A 26 1.91 -3.97 6.63
N SER A 27 1.10 -2.94 6.88
CA SER A 27 1.55 -1.53 6.88
C SER A 27 2.72 -1.27 7.84
N GLY A 28 2.85 -2.06 8.93
CA GLY A 28 3.94 -1.93 9.89
C GLY A 28 5.31 -2.45 9.43
N VAL A 29 5.39 -3.14 8.30
CA VAL A 29 6.63 -3.77 7.80
C VAL A 29 7.00 -3.41 6.35
N VAL A 30 6.26 -2.49 5.73
CA VAL A 30 6.48 -2.00 4.35
C VAL A 30 6.96 -0.55 4.36
N ASN A 31 7.50 -0.07 3.23
CA ASN A 31 7.98 1.31 3.09
C ASN A 31 6.84 2.33 3.00
N GLY A 32 5.67 1.91 2.54
CA GLY A 32 4.49 2.76 2.43
C GLY A 32 3.27 2.02 1.91
N THR A 33 2.13 2.70 1.94
CA THR A 33 0.83 2.16 1.53
C THR A 33 0.13 3.13 0.58
N ILE A 34 -0.45 2.61 -0.51
CA ILE A 34 -1.27 3.37 -1.47
C ILE A 34 -2.65 2.72 -1.55
N ALA A 35 -3.70 3.51 -1.37
CA ALA A 35 -5.07 3.02 -1.26
C ALA A 35 -6.09 3.95 -1.91
N GLY A 36 -7.17 3.39 -2.47
CA GLY A 36 -8.35 4.15 -2.88
C GLY A 36 -8.40 4.63 -4.33
N PHE A 37 -7.42 4.27 -5.16
CA PHE A 37 -7.34 4.68 -6.57
C PHE A 37 -7.71 3.57 -7.56
N GLY A 38 -8.32 2.48 -7.09
CA GLY A 38 -8.62 1.32 -7.94
C GLY A 38 -7.35 0.69 -8.50
N ALA A 39 -7.37 0.32 -9.78
CA ALA A 39 -6.21 -0.26 -10.46
C ALA A 39 -5.04 0.73 -10.58
N GLU A 40 -5.30 2.04 -10.59
CA GLU A 40 -4.25 3.07 -10.68
C GLU A 40 -3.32 3.05 -9.45
N SER A 41 -3.77 2.50 -8.32
CA SER A 41 -2.90 2.30 -7.15
C SER A 41 -1.63 1.50 -7.47
N TYR A 42 -1.68 0.56 -8.42
CA TYR A 42 -0.49 -0.18 -8.86
C TYR A 42 0.48 0.70 -9.65
N ALA A 43 -0.01 1.52 -10.57
CA ALA A 43 0.83 2.43 -11.35
C ALA A 43 1.50 3.48 -10.45
N LEU A 44 0.76 4.00 -9.46
CA LEU A 44 1.32 4.88 -8.44
C LEU A 44 2.38 4.19 -7.59
N ALA A 45 2.16 2.94 -7.18
CA ALA A 45 3.14 2.16 -6.44
C ALA A 45 4.42 1.92 -7.24
N LEU A 46 4.31 1.62 -8.54
CA LEU A 46 5.47 1.45 -9.42
C LEU A 46 6.26 2.76 -9.59
N LYS A 47 5.58 3.89 -9.73
CA LYS A 47 6.24 5.21 -9.77
C LYS A 47 6.97 5.51 -8.46
N ALA A 48 6.34 5.26 -7.31
CA ALA A 48 6.96 5.44 -6.01
C ALA A 48 8.17 4.51 -5.80
N MET A 49 8.06 3.26 -6.27
CA MET A 49 9.12 2.25 -6.18
C MET A 49 10.42 2.70 -6.87
N GLN A 50 10.36 3.49 -7.95
CA GLN A 50 11.56 4.01 -8.62
C GLN A 50 12.48 4.82 -7.69
N ASN A 51 11.94 5.40 -6.63
CA ASN A 51 12.72 6.17 -5.65
C ASN A 51 13.21 5.32 -4.46
N LEU A 52 12.86 4.04 -4.41
CA LEU A 52 13.21 3.12 -3.33
C LEU A 52 14.28 2.09 -3.73
N ILE A 53 14.56 1.96 -5.03
CA ILE A 53 15.60 1.09 -5.60
C ILE A 53 16.78 1.96 -6.03
#